data_AF-A0A0J8BD91-F1
#
_entry.id   AF-A0A0J8BD91-F1
#
_cell.length_a   1.000
_cell.length_b   1.000
_cell.length_c   1.000
_cell.angle_alpha   90.00
_cell.angle_beta   90.00
_cell.angle_gamma   90.00
#
_symmetry.space_group_name_H-M   'P 1'
#
loop_
_entity.id
_entity.type
_entity.pdbx_description
1 polymer ?
#
loop_
_entity_poly.entity_id
_entity_poly.type
_entity_poly.pdbx_seq_one_letter_code
_entity_poly.pdbx_strand_id
1 'polypeptide(L)'
;MNRKFLHVQPSELKFPFQLNKLSTCWLELTSKIDQNVAFKVKTTHPKKYCVRPNVGMISPGSTCVVKVSMQAQKDFPVPLPKDKFLVQSMIAPVGLNAEDITSEMFRKETGNDVEELKLRVVFVTADPPSPIPEVSEEEYSPEAPESETLDRRNHIMALFDSATTTAGEFQDFFFKEQHSDGEEEEQMFEASESTFEPERQLSQDWDRVSKLIEERTFLMLENHELQCEVEMIRKQIYRSTSHGNSATRLALLASFFGLVVGYVIS
;
A
#
# COMPACT_ATOMS: atom_id res chain seq x y z
N MET A 1 11.90 28.13 23.28
CA MET A 1 12.19 26.71 23.04
C MET A 1 11.02 26.12 22.27
N ASN A 2 11.23 25.57 21.08
CA ASN A 2 10.17 24.88 20.33
C ASN A 2 9.91 23.54 21.02
N ARG A 3 8.93 23.50 21.92
CA ARG A 3 8.44 22.24 22.49
C ARG A 3 7.58 21.57 21.43
N LYS A 4 7.85 20.30 21.16
CA LYS A 4 7.03 19.48 20.27
C LYS A 4 6.21 18.51 21.11
N PHE A 5 4.88 18.62 21.06
CA PHE A 5 3.98 17.73 21.80
C PHE A 5 4.02 16.31 21.22
N LEU A 6 4.13 16.22 19.89
CA LEU A 6 4.10 14.96 19.15
C LEU A 6 5.41 14.70 18.41
N HIS A 7 5.82 13.43 18.38
CA HIS A 7 6.66 12.89 17.33
C HIS A 7 5.76 12.49 16.15
N VAL A 8 6.13 12.89 14.94
CA VAL A 8 5.36 12.58 13.73
C VAL A 8 6.27 11.87 12.73
N GLN A 9 5.89 10.66 12.34
CA GLN A 9 6.63 9.84 11.39
C GLN A 9 5.66 9.21 10.37
N PRO A 10 5.94 9.27 9.05
CA PRO A 10 7.08 9.91 8.41
C PRO A 10 6.97 11.45 8.30
N SER A 11 8.09 12.13 8.05
CA SER A 11 8.12 13.60 7.85
C SER A 11 7.60 14.06 6.47
N GLU A 12 7.37 13.11 5.56
CA GLU A 12 6.72 13.31 4.26
C GLU A 12 5.83 12.13 3.94
N LEU A 13 4.68 12.38 3.32
CA LEU A 13 3.74 11.32 2.97
C LEU A 13 4.03 10.84 1.55
N LYS A 14 4.51 9.60 1.46
CA LYS A 14 4.82 8.94 0.20
C LYS A 14 3.61 8.12 -0.25
N PHE A 15 3.09 8.43 -1.43
CA PHE A 15 2.00 7.68 -2.03
C PHE A 15 2.51 6.95 -3.27
N PRO A 16 2.46 5.61 -3.29
CA PRO A 16 2.58 4.85 -4.52
C PRO A 16 1.52 5.33 -5.51
N PHE A 17 1.92 5.95 -6.62
CA PHE A 17 0.98 6.49 -7.60
C PHE A 17 0.71 5.44 -8.67
N GLN A 18 -0.57 5.10 -8.84
CA GLN A 18 -1.05 4.26 -9.94
C GLN A 18 -2.37 4.83 -10.45
N LEU A 19 -2.55 4.88 -11.77
CA LEU A 19 -3.79 5.34 -12.38
C LEU A 19 -4.97 4.48 -11.95
N ASN A 20 -6.10 5.14 -11.72
CA ASN A 20 -7.38 4.52 -11.36
C ASN A 20 -7.33 3.63 -10.11
N LYS A 21 -6.32 3.82 -9.23
CA LYS A 21 -6.18 3.07 -7.98
C LYS A 21 -6.08 3.99 -6.78
N LEU A 22 -6.73 3.58 -5.70
CA LEU A 22 -6.56 4.19 -4.38
C LEU A 22 -5.14 3.93 -3.89
N SER A 23 -4.50 4.94 -3.33
CA SER A 23 -3.20 4.82 -2.69
C SER A 23 -3.32 5.15 -1.20
N THR A 24 -2.61 4.44 -0.33
CA THR A 24 -2.69 4.65 1.12
C THR A 24 -1.30 4.75 1.72
N CYS A 25 -1.13 5.66 2.68
CA CYS A 25 0.00 5.69 3.58
C CYS A 25 -0.46 5.82 5.04
N TRP A 26 0.46 5.52 5.95
CA TRP A 26 0.24 5.57 7.39
C TRP A 26 1.11 6.66 8.00
N LEU A 27 0.54 7.39 8.96
CA LEU A 27 1.17 8.45 9.70
C LEU A 27 1.05 8.15 11.19
N GLU A 28 2.19 8.07 11.88
CA GLU A 28 2.26 7.80 13.31
C GLU A 28 2.45 9.10 14.09
N LEU A 29 1.58 9.31 15.07
CA LEU A 29 1.59 10.44 15.99
C LEU A 29 1.86 9.91 17.39
N THR A 30 3.08 10.11 17.90
CA THR A 30 3.49 9.60 19.23
C THR A 30 3.60 10.75 20.22
N SER A 31 2.93 10.64 21.38
CA SER A 31 3.03 11.65 22.43
C SER A 31 4.43 11.67 23.03
N LYS A 32 4.99 12.88 23.22
CA LYS A 32 6.28 13.10 23.89
C LYS A 32 6.15 13.65 25.31
N ILE A 33 4.91 13.81 25.77
CA ILE A 33 4.62 14.48 27.03
C ILE A 33 3.71 13.60 27.90
N ASP A 34 3.72 13.88 29.20
CA ASP A 34 2.94 13.13 30.19
C ASP A 34 1.48 13.64 30.33
N GLN A 35 0.95 14.28 29.30
CA GLN A 35 -0.41 14.81 29.24
C GLN A 35 -1.12 14.34 27.97
N ASN A 36 -2.46 14.32 28.03
CA ASN A 36 -3.27 14.05 26.84
C ASN A 36 -3.02 15.12 25.77
N VAL A 37 -2.80 14.71 24.54
CA VAL A 37 -2.61 15.61 23.40
C VAL A 37 -3.76 15.44 22.43
N ALA A 38 -4.49 16.52 22.16
CA ALA A 38 -5.46 16.55 21.08
C ALA A 38 -4.74 16.85 19.76
N PHE A 39 -5.14 16.19 18.69
CA PHE A 39 -4.60 16.44 17.35
C PHE A 39 -5.70 16.66 16.31
N LYS A 40 -5.33 17.36 15.25
CA LYS A 40 -6.16 17.55 14.06
C LYS A 40 -5.30 17.54 12.80
N VAL A 41 -5.73 16.78 11.80
CA VAL A 41 -5.07 16.68 10.50
C VAL A 41 -5.91 17.41 9.45
N LYS A 42 -5.29 18.37 8.76
CA LYS A 42 -5.86 19.14 7.65
C LYS A 42 -5.08 18.87 6.37
N THR A 43 -5.73 19.05 5.22
CA THR A 43 -5.10 18.94 3.91
C THR A 43 -5.50 20.11 3.03
N THR A 44 -4.62 20.45 2.10
CA THR A 44 -4.88 21.43 1.03
C THR A 44 -5.89 20.94 -0.01
N HIS A 45 -6.13 19.63 -0.10
CA HIS A 45 -7.04 19.02 -1.10
C HIS A 45 -8.00 17.98 -0.48
N PRO A 46 -9.00 18.39 0.31
CA PRO A 46 -9.87 17.49 1.07
C PRO A 46 -10.74 16.57 0.21
N LYS A 47 -11.01 16.92 -1.05
CA LYS A 47 -11.72 16.03 -1.99
C LYS A 47 -10.84 14.87 -2.49
N LYS A 48 -9.52 15.06 -2.51
CA LYS A 48 -8.55 14.09 -3.03
C LYS A 48 -8.08 13.11 -1.97
N TYR A 49 -8.07 13.53 -0.71
CA TYR A 49 -7.55 12.72 0.39
C TYR A 49 -8.61 12.48 1.45
N CYS A 50 -8.70 11.24 1.92
CA CYS A 50 -9.42 10.89 3.13
C CYS A 50 -8.41 10.60 4.25
N VAL A 51 -8.68 11.12 5.44
CA VAL A 51 -7.83 10.98 6.63
C VAL A 51 -8.66 10.38 7.75
N ARG A 52 -8.20 9.27 8.34
CA ARG A 52 -8.89 8.61 9.45
C ARG A 52 -7.91 8.10 10.52
N PRO A 53 -8.08 8.46 11.80
CA PRO A 53 -8.90 9.59 12.27
C PRO A 53 -8.32 10.95 11.80
N ASN A 54 -9.18 11.94 11.53
CA ASN A 54 -8.73 13.31 11.20
C ASN A 54 -8.64 14.23 12.44
N VAL A 55 -9.27 13.85 13.54
CA VAL A 55 -9.24 14.49 14.85
C VAL A 55 -9.22 13.38 15.89
N GLY A 56 -8.50 13.58 16.99
CA GLY A 56 -8.51 12.62 18.08
C GLY A 56 -7.68 13.08 19.28
N MET A 57 -7.62 12.21 20.28
CA MET A 57 -6.83 12.39 21.50
C MET A 57 -5.80 11.27 21.62
N ILE A 58 -4.60 11.62 22.05
CA ILE A 58 -3.48 10.70 22.27
C ILE A 58 -3.11 10.77 23.74
N SER A 59 -3.15 9.63 24.42
CA SER A 59 -2.76 9.51 25.82
C SER A 59 -1.24 9.68 26.01
N PRO A 60 -0.78 10.04 27.23
CA PRO A 60 0.63 10.06 27.60
C PRO A 60 1.38 8.81 27.14
N GLY A 61 2.55 9.02 26.53
CA GLY A 61 3.42 7.93 26.07
C GLY A 61 2.84 7.01 24.97
N SER A 62 1.65 7.30 24.46
CA SER A 62 0.95 6.46 23.48
C SER A 62 1.17 6.96 22.04
N THR A 63 0.86 6.09 21.08
CA THR A 63 0.92 6.38 19.64
C THR A 63 -0.44 6.20 19.00
N CYS A 64 -0.85 7.15 18.17
CA CYS A 64 -2.01 7.04 17.29
C CYS A 64 -1.55 6.88 15.83
N VAL A 65 -2.12 5.90 15.15
CA VAL A 65 -1.86 5.63 13.73
C VAL A 65 -2.99 6.24 12.90
N VAL A 66 -2.65 7.19 12.04
CA VAL A 66 -3.55 7.87 11.12
C VAL A 66 -3.39 7.29 9.72
N LYS A 67 -4.49 6.77 9.17
CA LYS A 67 -4.58 6.32 7.77
C LYS A 67 -4.84 7.52 6.87
N VAL A 68 -4.00 7.72 5.86
CA VAL A 68 -4.22 8.72 4.81
C VAL A 68 -4.36 8.02 3.47
N SER A 69 -5.53 8.11 2.86
CA SER A 69 -5.80 7.51 1.55
C SER A 69 -6.04 8.57 0.49
N MET A 70 -5.36 8.47 -0.64
CA MET A 70 -5.54 9.29 -1.83
C MET A 70 -6.50 8.59 -2.80
N GLN A 71 -7.55 9.30 -3.21
CA GLN A 71 -8.53 8.84 -4.19
C GLN A 71 -7.86 8.50 -5.53
N ALA A 72 -8.43 7.51 -6.23
CA ALA A 72 -7.98 7.11 -7.55
C ALA A 72 -7.92 8.31 -8.51
N GLN A 73 -6.75 8.51 -9.13
CA GLN A 73 -6.52 9.59 -10.08
C GLN A 73 -6.65 9.05 -11.50
N LYS A 74 -7.39 9.76 -12.37
CA LYS A 74 -7.59 9.36 -13.78
C LYS A 74 -6.42 9.73 -14.68
N ASP A 75 -5.68 10.77 -14.30
CA ASP A 75 -4.59 11.34 -15.08
C ASP A 75 -3.30 11.39 -14.24
N PHE A 76 -2.15 11.30 -14.92
CA PHE A 76 -0.86 11.55 -14.28
C PHE A 76 -0.73 13.05 -14.00
N PRO A 77 -0.58 13.47 -12.73
CA PRO A 77 -0.47 14.88 -12.41
C PRO A 77 0.92 15.40 -12.79
N VAL A 78 0.98 16.08 -13.92
CA VAL A 78 2.11 16.90 -14.35
C VAL A 78 1.68 18.38 -14.26
N PRO A 79 2.31 19.21 -13.40
CA PRO A 79 3.46 18.92 -12.54
C PRO A 79 3.13 18.09 -11.29
N LEU A 80 4.17 17.52 -10.68
CA LEU A 80 4.13 16.74 -9.44
C LEU A 80 3.29 17.42 -8.33
N PRO A 81 2.68 16.63 -7.43
CA PRO A 81 1.76 17.14 -6.41
C PRO A 81 2.45 18.17 -5.52
N LYS A 82 1.81 19.32 -5.35
CA LYS A 82 2.22 20.36 -4.38
C LYS A 82 1.43 20.26 -3.07
N ASP A 83 0.71 19.16 -2.91
CA ASP A 83 -0.24 18.93 -1.83
C ASP A 83 0.49 18.89 -0.49
N LYS A 84 -0.13 19.51 0.51
CA LYS A 84 0.38 19.57 1.88
C LYS A 84 -0.66 19.10 2.85
N PHE A 85 -0.18 18.45 3.90
CA PHE A 85 -0.92 18.13 5.11
C PHE A 85 -0.40 18.99 6.26
N LEU A 86 -1.29 19.33 7.18
CA LEU A 86 -0.99 20.06 8.39
C LEU A 86 -1.51 19.26 9.57
N VAL A 87 -0.61 18.86 10.46
CA VAL A 87 -0.95 18.29 11.76
C VAL A 87 -0.92 19.44 12.77
N GLN A 88 -2.05 19.71 13.40
CA GLN A 88 -2.15 20.61 14.54
C GLN A 88 -2.23 19.76 15.81
N SER A 89 -1.53 20.16 16.86
CA SER A 89 -1.57 19.49 18.16
C SER A 89 -1.58 20.48 19.30
N MET A 90 -2.29 20.15 20.37
CA MET A 90 -2.34 20.95 21.59
C MET A 90 -2.47 20.03 22.80
N ILE A 91 -2.04 20.51 23.96
CA ILE A 91 -2.34 19.86 25.23
C ILE A 91 -3.86 19.90 25.44
N ALA A 92 -4.47 18.73 25.65
CA ALA A 92 -5.90 18.65 25.92
C ALA A 92 -6.21 19.22 27.32
N PRO A 93 -7.24 20.08 27.46
CA PRO A 93 -7.74 20.50 28.76
C PRO A 93 -8.13 19.29 29.62
N VAL A 94 -7.96 19.42 30.94
CA VAL A 94 -8.32 18.36 31.89
C VAL A 94 -9.81 18.09 31.80
N GLY A 95 -10.19 16.82 31.64
CA GLY A 95 -11.58 16.38 31.53
C GLY A 95 -12.20 16.50 30.14
N LEU A 96 -11.44 16.90 29.11
CA LEU A 96 -11.91 16.89 27.73
C LEU A 96 -11.93 15.46 27.17
N ASN A 97 -13.06 15.03 26.63
CA ASN A 97 -13.16 13.76 25.91
C ASN A 97 -12.81 13.93 24.42
N ALA A 98 -12.57 12.81 23.72
CA ALA A 98 -12.22 12.84 22.31
C ALA A 98 -13.35 13.40 21.41
N GLU A 99 -14.61 13.21 21.81
CA GLU A 99 -15.81 13.64 21.05
C GLU A 99 -16.05 15.15 21.15
N ASP A 100 -15.65 15.76 22.27
CA ASP A 100 -15.84 17.19 22.54
C ASP A 100 -14.79 18.06 21.83
N ILE A 101 -13.81 17.46 21.15
CA ILE A 101 -12.73 18.18 20.48
C ILE A 101 -13.30 19.00 19.30
N THR A 102 -13.41 20.31 19.49
CA THR A 102 -13.88 21.23 18.45
C THR A 102 -12.75 21.82 17.63
N SER A 103 -13.08 22.24 16.41
CA SER A 103 -12.14 22.86 15.48
C SER A 103 -11.57 24.20 15.98
N GLU A 104 -12.29 24.89 16.87
CA GLU A 104 -11.94 26.20 17.41
C GLU A 104 -10.79 26.13 18.42
N MET A 105 -10.65 25.00 19.12
CA MET A 105 -9.57 24.79 20.09
C MET A 105 -8.18 24.85 19.44
N PHE A 106 -8.08 24.46 18.16
CA PHE A 106 -6.84 24.48 17.38
C PHE A 106 -6.54 25.84 16.72
N ARG A 107 -7.28 26.90 17.08
CA ARG A 107 -6.95 28.27 16.67
C ARG A 107 -6.03 28.89 17.71
N LYS A 108 -4.96 29.55 17.25
CA LYS A 108 -4.01 30.25 18.13
C LYS A 108 -4.63 31.42 18.89
N GLU A 109 -5.76 31.93 18.41
CA GLU A 109 -6.52 33.03 19.01
C GLU A 109 -7.25 32.62 20.30
N THR A 110 -7.41 31.32 20.54
CA THR A 110 -8.14 30.75 21.69
C THR A 110 -7.27 30.69 22.95
N GLY A 111 -6.03 31.16 22.91
CA GLY A 111 -5.09 31.12 24.04
C GLY A 111 -4.47 29.74 24.31
N ASN A 112 -4.84 28.73 23.53
CA ASN A 112 -4.24 27.39 23.59
C ASN A 112 -2.85 27.39 22.95
N ASP A 113 -1.92 26.62 23.54
CA ASP A 113 -0.62 26.37 22.93
C ASP A 113 -0.78 25.33 21.81
N VAL A 114 -0.91 25.82 20.57
CA VAL A 114 -1.14 24.99 19.37
C VAL A 114 0.15 24.90 18.54
N GLU A 115 0.66 23.68 18.42
CA GLU A 115 1.77 23.35 17.53
C GLU A 115 1.26 22.96 16.14
N GLU A 116 2.00 23.35 15.11
CA GLU A 116 1.67 23.07 13.71
C GLU A 116 2.85 22.41 12.98
N LEU A 117 2.64 21.23 12.41
CA LEU A 117 3.62 20.53 11.58
C LEU A 117 3.09 20.34 10.16
N LYS A 118 3.84 20.85 9.17
CA LYS A 118 3.51 20.72 7.75
C LYS A 118 4.25 19.53 7.13
N LEU A 119 3.51 18.63 6.51
CA LEU A 119 4.01 17.48 5.76
C LEU A 119 3.77 17.72 4.26
N ARG A 120 4.76 17.36 3.44
CA ARG A 120 4.63 17.38 1.97
C ARG A 120 4.18 16.01 1.46
N VAL A 121 3.49 16.00 0.33
CA VAL A 121 3.15 14.79 -0.41
C VAL A 121 4.20 14.53 -1.48
N VAL A 122 4.63 13.27 -1.60
CA VAL A 122 5.53 12.80 -2.65
C VAL A 122 4.90 11.59 -3.33
N PHE A 123 4.93 11.55 -4.67
CA PHE A 123 4.52 10.38 -5.42
C PHE A 123 5.71 9.48 -5.70
N VAL A 124 5.50 8.19 -5.45
CA VAL A 124 6.46 7.13 -5.74
C VAL A 124 5.87 6.35 -6.90
N THR A 125 6.55 6.37 -8.05
CA THR A 125 6.24 5.43 -9.14
C THR A 125 6.81 4.08 -8.77
N ALA A 126 6.12 2.98 -9.08
CA ALA A 126 6.79 1.69 -9.12
C ALA A 126 7.91 1.78 -10.16
N ASP A 127 9.12 1.30 -9.83
CA ASP A 127 10.16 1.17 -10.84
C ASP A 127 9.60 0.36 -12.00
N PRO A 128 9.77 0.82 -13.27
CA PRO A 128 9.19 0.11 -14.39
C PRO A 128 9.74 -1.32 -14.41
N PRO A 129 8.90 -2.35 -14.64
CA PRO A 129 9.41 -3.67 -14.92
C PRO A 129 10.35 -3.55 -16.12
N SER A 130 11.58 -4.06 -15.99
CA SER A 130 12.57 -4.05 -17.06
C SER A 130 11.92 -4.45 -18.39
N PRO A 131 12.21 -3.74 -19.51
CA PRO A 131 11.55 -3.99 -20.79
C PRO A 131 11.64 -5.47 -21.14
N ILE A 132 10.47 -6.09 -21.30
CA ILE A 132 10.37 -7.45 -21.82
C ILE A 132 10.94 -7.38 -23.24
N PRO A 133 11.95 -8.19 -23.60
CA PRO A 133 12.39 -8.27 -24.99
C PRO A 133 11.19 -8.66 -25.86
N GLU A 134 10.85 -7.83 -26.85
CA GLU A 134 9.96 -8.20 -27.95
C GLU A 134 10.50 -9.50 -28.56
N VAL A 135 9.81 -10.61 -28.30
CA VAL A 135 10.03 -11.84 -29.04
C VAL A 135 9.31 -11.65 -30.37
N SER A 136 10.12 -11.47 -31.41
CA SER A 136 9.69 -11.51 -32.81
C SER A 136 8.97 -12.83 -33.08
N GLU A 137 7.80 -12.73 -33.70
CA GLU A 137 6.99 -13.84 -34.19
C GLU A 137 7.70 -14.56 -35.34
N GLU A 138 8.58 -15.53 -35.06
CA GLU A 138 9.00 -16.51 -36.07
C GLU A 138 9.02 -17.93 -35.47
N GLU A 139 8.10 -18.74 -36.00
CA GLU A 139 8.09 -20.21 -36.09
C GLU A 139 8.21 -21.03 -34.80
N TYR A 140 7.05 -21.41 -34.23
CA TYR A 140 6.90 -22.75 -33.66
C TYR A 140 5.55 -23.37 -34.05
N SER A 141 5.64 -24.54 -34.67
CA SER A 141 4.55 -25.37 -35.19
C SER A 141 3.69 -25.95 -34.04
N PRO A 142 2.34 -26.10 -34.19
CA PRO A 142 1.48 -26.54 -33.11
C PRO A 142 1.22 -28.05 -33.15
N GLU A 143 1.67 -28.79 -32.15
CA GLU A 143 1.06 -30.09 -31.78
C GLU A 143 1.10 -30.30 -30.25
N ALA A 144 -0.03 -30.01 -29.57
CA ALA A 144 -0.52 -30.71 -28.35
C ALA A 144 -1.89 -30.13 -27.90
N PRO A 145 -2.78 -30.94 -27.27
CA PRO A 145 -4.23 -30.75 -27.34
C PRO A 145 -4.79 -29.71 -26.36
N GLU A 146 -5.66 -28.86 -26.91
CA GLU A 146 -6.52 -27.91 -26.22
C GLU A 146 -7.69 -28.62 -25.54
N SER A 147 -7.62 -28.91 -24.24
CA SER A 147 -8.85 -29.17 -23.47
C SER A 147 -8.81 -28.87 -21.97
N GLU A 148 -7.67 -28.51 -21.37
CA GLU A 148 -7.60 -28.28 -19.90
C GLU A 148 -7.47 -26.80 -19.46
N THR A 149 -7.34 -25.86 -20.40
CA THR A 149 -7.03 -24.45 -20.06
C THR A 149 -8.28 -23.57 -19.92
N LEU A 150 -9.40 -23.93 -20.54
CA LEU A 150 -10.64 -23.16 -20.51
C LEU A 150 -11.40 -23.35 -19.18
N ASP A 151 -11.46 -24.59 -18.69
CA ASP A 151 -12.15 -24.91 -17.43
C ASP A 151 -11.49 -24.27 -16.22
N ARG A 152 -10.16 -24.23 -16.20
CA ARG A 152 -9.42 -23.56 -15.13
C ARG A 152 -9.67 -22.05 -15.13
N ARG A 153 -9.77 -21.43 -16.30
CA ARG A 153 -10.03 -19.99 -16.44
C ARG A 153 -11.45 -19.63 -16.01
N ASN A 154 -12.42 -20.46 -16.39
CA ASN A 154 -13.82 -20.29 -16.00
C ASN A 154 -14.03 -20.50 -14.50
N HIS A 155 -13.33 -21.48 -13.90
CA HIS A 155 -13.39 -21.72 -12.46
C HIS A 155 -12.82 -20.54 -11.65
N ILE A 156 -11.70 -19.96 -12.09
CA ILE A 156 -11.11 -18.79 -11.44
C ILE A 156 -12.02 -17.56 -11.55
N MET A 157 -12.69 -17.36 -12.69
CA MET A 157 -13.68 -16.28 -12.84
C MET A 157 -14.91 -16.51 -11.94
N ALA A 158 -15.42 -17.73 -11.85
CA ALA A 158 -16.55 -18.06 -10.98
C ALA A 158 -16.24 -17.85 -9.48
N LEU A 159 -15.02 -18.19 -9.04
CA LEU A 159 -14.56 -17.90 -7.68
C LEU A 159 -14.48 -16.38 -7.40
N PHE A 160 -14.09 -15.60 -8.40
CA PHE A 160 -14.00 -14.14 -8.28
C PHE A 160 -15.38 -13.49 -8.21
N ASP A 161 -16.32 -13.93 -9.03
CA ASP A 161 -17.70 -13.41 -9.01
C ASP A 161 -18.42 -13.77 -7.70
N SER A 162 -18.24 -15.00 -7.20
CA SER A 162 -18.82 -15.45 -5.93
C SER A 162 -18.32 -14.65 -4.71
N ALA A 163 -17.02 -14.30 -4.70
CA ALA A 163 -16.44 -13.43 -3.66
C ALA A 163 -16.92 -11.98 -3.76
N THR A 164 -17.25 -11.50 -4.96
CA THR A 164 -17.71 -10.13 -5.19
C THR A 164 -19.18 -9.98 -4.78
N THR A 165 -20.01 -11.01 -4.95
CA THR A 165 -21.41 -11.02 -4.48
C THR A 165 -21.51 -11.01 -2.96
N THR A 166 -20.69 -11.80 -2.26
CA THR A 166 -20.67 -11.84 -0.78
C THR A 166 -20.13 -10.57 -0.14
N ALA A 167 -19.20 -9.86 -0.81
CA ALA A 167 -18.75 -8.54 -0.40
C ALA A 167 -19.83 -7.45 -0.61
N GLY A 168 -20.67 -7.58 -1.64
CA GLY A 168 -21.82 -6.71 -1.88
C GLY A 168 -22.91 -6.85 -0.82
N GLU A 169 -23.20 -8.08 -0.38
CA GLU A 169 -24.22 -8.37 0.64
C GLU A 169 -23.83 -7.83 2.04
N PHE A 170 -22.54 -7.79 2.37
CA PHE A 170 -22.04 -7.19 3.61
C PHE A 170 -22.11 -5.66 3.62
N GLN A 171 -22.02 -5.02 2.45
CA GLN A 171 -22.11 -3.57 2.31
C GLN A 171 -23.57 -3.07 2.48
N ASP A 172 -24.55 -3.86 2.03
CA ASP A 172 -25.99 -3.55 2.17
C ASP A 172 -26.50 -3.73 3.60
N PHE A 173 -25.92 -4.67 4.38
CA PHE A 173 -26.23 -4.79 5.80
C PHE A 173 -25.75 -3.58 6.61
N PHE A 174 -24.57 -3.04 6.31
CA PHE A 174 -24.01 -1.86 6.99
C PHE A 174 -24.72 -0.55 6.65
N PHE A 175 -25.45 -0.47 5.54
CA PHE A 175 -26.18 0.74 5.13
C PHE A 175 -27.63 0.79 5.63
N LYS A 176 -28.19 -0.32 6.11
CA LYS A 176 -29.59 -0.39 6.54
C LYS A 176 -29.81 -0.06 8.04
N GLU A 177 -28.73 0.14 8.80
CA GLU A 177 -28.80 0.42 10.24
C GLU A 177 -28.65 1.91 10.59
N GLN A 178 -28.79 2.81 9.62
CA GLN A 178 -28.89 4.25 9.87
C GLN A 178 -30.03 4.89 9.06
N HIS A 179 -31.28 4.55 9.38
CA HIS A 179 -32.41 5.48 9.30
C HIS A 179 -33.71 4.82 9.80
N SER A 180 -34.10 5.11 11.05
CA SER A 180 -35.50 5.25 11.47
C SER A 180 -35.55 5.86 12.87
N ASP A 181 -36.25 6.98 12.98
CA ASP A 181 -36.66 7.62 14.24
C ASP A 181 -37.55 6.69 15.09
N GLY A 182 -37.59 6.96 16.41
CA GLY A 182 -38.78 6.76 17.22
C GLY A 182 -38.72 5.73 18.35
N GLU A 183 -38.45 6.24 19.57
CA GLU A 183 -39.14 6.01 20.85
C GLU A 183 -39.36 4.57 21.42
N GLU A 184 -38.90 4.44 22.67
CA GLU A 184 -39.38 3.64 23.82
C GLU A 184 -39.94 2.22 23.60
N GLU A 185 -39.30 1.22 24.23
CA GLU A 185 -39.95 0.44 25.31
C GLU A 185 -38.93 -0.48 26.01
N GLU A 186 -38.81 -0.31 27.34
CA GLU A 186 -38.30 -1.33 28.24
C GLU A 186 -39.33 -2.46 28.35
N GLN A 187 -38.94 -3.72 28.13
CA GLN A 187 -39.31 -4.84 29.00
C GLN A 187 -38.60 -6.15 28.62
N MET A 188 -37.80 -6.63 29.57
CA MET A 188 -37.86 -7.97 30.14
C MET A 188 -38.05 -9.18 29.18
N PHE A 189 -36.97 -9.91 28.89
CA PHE A 189 -37.05 -11.36 28.77
C PHE A 189 -35.81 -12.05 29.30
N GLU A 190 -36.07 -13.02 30.17
CA GLU A 190 -35.17 -13.76 31.02
C GLU A 190 -34.67 -15.03 30.31
N ALA A 191 -33.48 -15.48 30.72
CA ALA A 191 -32.89 -16.80 30.51
C ALA A 191 -32.49 -17.22 29.08
N SER A 192 -31.17 -17.24 28.83
CA SER A 192 -30.47 -18.41 28.29
C SER A 192 -28.97 -18.27 28.58
N GLU A 193 -28.54 -19.01 29.58
CA GLU A 193 -27.14 -19.25 29.91
C GLU A 193 -26.45 -19.99 28.75
N SER A 194 -25.46 -19.34 28.14
CA SER A 194 -24.47 -19.97 27.26
C SER A 194 -23.20 -19.15 27.37
N THR A 195 -22.28 -19.61 28.23
CA THR A 195 -20.92 -19.08 28.36
C THR A 195 -20.20 -19.16 27.02
N PHE A 196 -20.17 -18.06 26.27
CA PHE A 196 -19.38 -17.90 25.06
C PHE A 196 -18.30 -16.85 25.35
N GLU A 197 -17.03 -17.28 25.42
CA GLU A 197 -15.88 -16.38 25.62
C GLU A 197 -15.44 -15.77 24.28
N PRO A 198 -15.71 -14.47 24.00
CA PRO A 198 -15.41 -13.86 22.71
C PRO A 198 -13.92 -13.46 22.56
N GLU A 199 -13.22 -13.23 23.68
CA GLU A 199 -11.87 -12.65 23.66
C GLU A 199 -10.79 -13.61 23.20
N ARG A 200 -10.89 -14.91 23.52
CA ARG A 200 -9.88 -15.89 23.11
C ARG A 200 -9.90 -16.15 21.61
N GLN A 201 -11.08 -16.12 21.00
CA GLN A 201 -11.23 -16.37 19.57
C GLN A 201 -10.71 -15.20 18.73
N LEU A 202 -10.97 -13.96 19.18
CA LEU A 202 -10.39 -12.76 18.56
C LEU A 202 -8.85 -12.76 18.66
N SER A 203 -8.29 -13.15 19.81
CA SER A 203 -6.84 -13.28 19.99
C SER A 203 -6.24 -14.33 19.04
N GLN A 204 -6.90 -15.48 18.90
CA GLN A 204 -6.43 -16.56 18.03
C GLN A 204 -6.51 -16.18 16.55
N ASP A 205 -7.54 -15.44 16.15
CA ASP A 205 -7.67 -14.93 14.79
C ASP A 205 -6.66 -13.81 14.49
N TRP A 206 -6.36 -12.93 15.47
CA TRP A 206 -5.29 -11.93 15.34
C TRP A 206 -3.90 -12.55 15.23
N ASP A 207 -3.62 -13.62 15.96
CA ASP A 207 -2.35 -14.35 15.86
C ASP A 207 -2.19 -14.98 14.48
N ARG A 208 -3.26 -15.54 13.92
CA ARG A 208 -3.27 -16.09 12.55
C ARG A 208 -3.04 -15.00 11.50
N VAL A 209 -3.71 -13.86 11.64
CA VAL A 209 -3.52 -12.71 10.73
C VAL A 209 -2.10 -12.17 10.82
N SER A 210 -1.56 -12.01 12.03
CA SER A 210 -0.19 -11.54 12.25
C SER A 210 0.84 -12.48 11.62
N LYS A 211 0.66 -13.80 11.81
CA LYS A 211 1.52 -14.82 11.20
C LYS A 211 1.47 -14.79 9.67
N LEU A 212 0.27 -14.66 9.09
CA LEU A 212 0.11 -14.55 7.63
C LEU A 212 0.74 -13.27 7.07
N ILE A 213 0.67 -12.15 7.80
CA ILE A 213 1.32 -10.90 7.40
C ILE A 213 2.84 -11.08 7.42
N GLU A 214 3.38 -11.68 8.47
CA GLU A 214 4.82 -11.91 8.61
C GLU A 214 5.34 -12.85 7.52
N GLU A 215 4.67 -13.99 7.28
CA GLU A 215 4.98 -14.92 6.17
C GLU A 215 4.92 -14.22 4.81
N ARG A 216 3.90 -13.38 4.57
CA ARG A 216 3.76 -12.62 3.34
C ARG A 216 4.87 -11.57 3.16
N THR A 217 5.33 -10.94 4.25
CA THR A 217 6.47 -10.03 4.20
C THR A 217 7.79 -10.76 3.96
N PHE A 218 7.96 -11.95 4.54
CA PHE A 218 9.13 -12.80 4.35
C PHE A 218 9.25 -13.26 2.89
N LEU A 219 8.17 -13.83 2.33
CA LEU A 219 8.15 -14.27 0.94
C LEU A 219 8.33 -13.11 -0.03
N MET A 220 7.84 -11.91 0.29
CA MET A 220 8.07 -10.72 -0.51
C MET A 220 9.56 -10.32 -0.52
N LEU A 221 10.26 -10.50 0.59
CA LEU A 221 11.69 -10.25 0.71
C LEU A 221 12.51 -11.31 -0.04
N GLU A 222 12.18 -12.59 0.11
CA GLU A 222 12.82 -13.70 -0.61
C GLU A 222 12.62 -13.57 -2.13
N ASN A 223 11.41 -13.21 -2.57
CA ASN A 223 11.14 -12.97 -3.99
C ASN A 223 11.94 -11.76 -4.52
N HIS A 224 12.10 -10.71 -3.72
CA HIS A 224 12.98 -9.59 -4.08
C HIS A 224 14.45 -10.01 -4.20
N GLU A 225 14.94 -10.86 -3.28
CA GLU A 225 16.31 -11.40 -3.33
C GLU A 225 16.53 -12.29 -4.56
N LEU A 226 15.60 -13.21 -4.84
CA LEU A 226 15.62 -14.05 -6.04
C LEU A 226 15.60 -13.19 -7.31
N GLN A 227 14.85 -12.08 -7.31
CA GLN A 227 14.88 -11.13 -8.42
C GLN A 227 16.26 -10.47 -8.58
N CYS A 228 16.92 -10.08 -7.49
CA CYS A 228 18.30 -9.60 -7.53
C CYS A 228 19.29 -10.66 -8.05
N GLU A 229 19.17 -11.93 -7.62
CA GLU A 229 20.00 -13.02 -8.13
C GLU A 229 19.80 -13.25 -9.62
N VAL A 230 18.54 -13.28 -10.08
CA VAL A 230 18.21 -13.40 -11.51
C VAL A 230 18.79 -12.24 -12.31
N GLU A 231 18.76 -11.02 -11.79
CA GLU A 231 19.40 -9.86 -12.43
C GLU A 231 20.91 -9.98 -12.51
N MET A 232 21.57 -10.47 -11.46
CA MET A 232 23.01 -10.74 -11.48
C MET A 232 23.38 -11.81 -12.51
N ILE A 233 22.60 -12.90 -12.59
CA ILE A 233 22.79 -13.96 -13.59
C ILE A 233 22.59 -13.41 -15.00
N ARG A 234 21.53 -12.64 -15.24
CA ARG A 234 21.28 -11.98 -16.53
C ARG A 234 22.43 -11.06 -16.93
N LYS A 235 22.97 -10.27 -15.99
CA LYS A 235 24.12 -9.38 -16.23
C LYS A 235 25.41 -10.16 -16.49
N GLN A 236 25.59 -11.30 -15.84
CA GLN A 236 26.71 -12.20 -16.08
C GLN A 236 26.62 -12.84 -17.48
N ILE A 237 25.44 -13.31 -17.87
CA ILE A 237 25.17 -13.84 -19.22
C ILE A 237 25.40 -12.76 -20.28
N TYR A 238 24.86 -11.55 -20.09
CA TYR A 238 25.09 -10.42 -20.98
C TYR A 238 26.59 -10.08 -21.14
N ARG A 239 27.35 -10.10 -20.03
CA ARG A 239 28.81 -9.90 -20.05
C ARG A 239 29.57 -11.04 -20.72
N SER A 240 29.16 -12.29 -20.54
CA SER A 240 29.77 -13.44 -21.24
C SER A 240 29.43 -13.46 -22.73
N THR A 241 28.24 -13.02 -23.12
CA THR A 241 27.84 -12.86 -24.52
C THR A 241 28.52 -11.65 -25.18
N SER A 242 28.90 -10.62 -24.40
CA SER A 242 29.79 -9.54 -24.85
C SER A 242 31.22 -10.02 -25.14
N HIS A 243 31.62 -11.22 -24.72
CA HIS A 243 32.76 -11.93 -25.31
C HIS A 243 32.33 -12.64 -26.62
N GLY A 244 31.61 -11.93 -27.49
CA GLY A 244 31.42 -12.23 -28.91
C GLY A 244 32.72 -12.18 -29.73
N ASN A 245 33.88 -12.33 -29.08
CA ASN A 245 35.19 -12.47 -29.70
C ASN A 245 35.44 -13.92 -30.16
N SER A 246 34.68 -14.91 -29.69
CA SER A 246 34.85 -16.31 -30.09
C SER A 246 34.27 -16.59 -31.49
N ALA A 247 32.99 -16.21 -31.71
CA ALA A 247 32.31 -16.44 -32.98
C ALA A 247 32.91 -15.62 -34.13
N THR A 248 33.27 -14.36 -33.88
CA THR A 248 33.92 -13.48 -34.87
C THR A 248 35.33 -13.96 -35.22
N ARG A 249 36.12 -14.46 -34.25
CA ARG A 249 37.43 -15.06 -34.53
C ARG A 249 37.33 -16.36 -35.33
N LEU A 250 36.36 -17.23 -35.04
CA LEU A 250 36.15 -18.45 -35.81
C LEU A 250 35.72 -18.17 -37.26
N ALA A 251 34.84 -17.18 -37.47
CA ALA A 251 34.43 -16.75 -38.81
C ALA A 251 35.60 -16.16 -39.61
N LEU A 252 36.45 -15.33 -38.98
CA LEU A 252 37.65 -14.78 -39.63
C LEU A 252 38.68 -15.86 -39.98
N LEU A 253 38.89 -16.85 -39.09
CA LEU A 253 39.77 -17.97 -39.37
C LEU A 253 39.25 -18.82 -40.53
N ALA A 254 37.95 -19.16 -40.54
CA ALA A 254 37.35 -19.93 -41.64
C ALA A 254 37.43 -19.21 -42.99
N SER A 255 37.20 -17.89 -43.00
CA SER A 255 37.33 -17.06 -44.21
C SER A 255 38.78 -16.99 -44.71
N PHE A 256 39.76 -16.84 -43.80
CA PHE A 256 41.17 -16.84 -44.15
C PHE A 256 41.62 -18.17 -44.75
N PHE A 257 41.21 -19.30 -44.15
CA PHE A 257 41.52 -20.63 -44.71
C PHE A 257 40.88 -20.84 -46.09
N GLY A 258 39.64 -20.38 -46.31
CA GLY A 258 38.99 -20.46 -47.62
C GLY A 258 39.75 -19.69 -48.71
N LEU A 259 40.28 -18.51 -48.38
CA LEU A 259 41.03 -17.67 -49.32
C LEU A 259 42.39 -18.28 -49.68
N VAL A 260 43.09 -18.84 -48.70
CA VAL A 260 44.37 -19.53 -48.93
C VAL A 260 44.18 -20.80 -49.75
N VAL A 261 43.16 -21.62 -49.44
CA VAL A 261 42.85 -22.83 -50.20
C VAL A 261 42.44 -22.47 -51.63
N GLY A 262 41.61 -21.45 -51.82
CA GLY A 262 41.23 -20.96 -53.15
C GLY A 262 42.42 -20.44 -53.97
N TYR A 263 43.36 -19.73 -53.33
CA TYR A 263 44.57 -19.24 -53.98
C TYR A 263 45.54 -20.35 -54.41
N VAL A 264 45.61 -21.45 -53.66
CA VAL A 264 46.48 -22.59 -54.00
C VAL A 264 45.91 -23.45 -55.13
N ILE A 265 44.59 -23.43 -55.31
CA ILE A 265 43.88 -24.23 -56.33
C ILE A 265 43.72 -23.45 -57.65
N SER A 266 43.86 -22.12 -57.64
CA SER A 266 43.72 -21.24 -58.81
C SER A 266 45.03 -20.96 -59.52
#